data_AF-A0A7J3XDF1-F1
#
_entry.id   AF-A0A7J3XDF1-F1
#
_cell.length_a   1.000
_cell.length_b   1.000
_cell.length_c   1.000
_cell.angle_alpha   90.00
_cell.angle_beta   90.00
_cell.angle_gamma   90.00
#
_symmetry.space_group_name_H-M   'P 1'
#
loop_
_entity.id
_entity.type
_entity.pdbx_description
1 polymer ?
#
loop_
_entity_poly.entity_id
_entity_poly.type
_entity_poly.pdbx_seq_one_letter_code
_entity_poly.pdbx_strand_id
1 'polypeptide(L)'
;AIVTLSEGDLRKTANILQACAAYTKHITEDVVYDVMMQARPKEVEEMLTYALKGDFARARDILQHLLLREGLSGADVIKEIHRQIFKLDIPEEERVRLVEKCGEYEFRIDMGANELIQLEALLAQFLLVGRKK
;
A
#
# COMPACT_ATOMS: atom_id res chain seq x y z
N ALA A 1 1.94 12.06 8.19
CA ALA A 1 2.65 10.85 8.63
C ALA A 1 2.33 10.35 10.06
N ILE A 2 2.93 10.86 11.15
CA ILE A 2 2.95 10.18 12.47
C ILE A 2 1.54 9.83 12.99
N VAL A 3 0.62 10.79 13.01
CA VAL A 3 -0.76 10.56 13.50
C VAL A 3 -1.48 9.50 12.66
N THR A 4 -1.32 9.55 11.34
CA THR A 4 -1.92 8.60 10.39
C THR A 4 -1.43 7.17 10.61
N LEU A 5 -0.12 7.00 10.83
CA LEU A 5 0.49 5.71 11.10
C LEU A 5 0.16 5.17 12.49
N SER A 6 -0.07 6.09 13.44
CA SER A 6 -0.36 5.74 14.82
C SER A 6 -1.81 5.33 15.05
N GLU A 7 -2.73 5.69 14.15
CA GLU A 7 -4.14 5.29 14.20
C GLU A 7 -4.83 5.60 15.54
N GLY A 8 -4.40 6.69 16.20
CA GLY A 8 -4.91 7.08 17.52
C GLY A 8 -4.25 6.38 18.71
N ASP A 9 -3.31 5.46 18.50
CA ASP A 9 -2.51 4.86 19.59
C ASP A 9 -1.38 5.82 20.01
N LEU A 10 -1.50 6.36 21.23
CA LEU A 10 -0.51 7.26 21.82
C LEU A 10 0.85 6.61 22.07
N ARG A 11 0.89 5.32 22.41
CA ARG A 11 2.14 4.57 22.59
C ARG A 11 2.85 4.43 21.25
N LYS A 12 2.11 4.08 20.20
CA LYS A 12 2.64 4.00 18.83
C LYS A 12 3.17 5.36 18.39
N THR A 13 2.42 6.44 18.64
CA THR A 13 2.84 7.82 18.36
C THR A 13 4.19 8.16 19.01
N ALA A 14 4.34 7.88 20.31
CA ALA A 14 5.57 8.16 21.04
C ALA A 14 6.76 7.36 20.49
N ASN A 15 6.55 6.07 20.20
CA ASN A 15 7.59 5.19 19.66
C ASN A 15 8.06 5.65 18.26
N ILE A 16 7.12 5.99 17.37
CA ILE A 16 7.44 6.51 16.03
C ILE A 16 8.26 7.78 16.14
N LEU A 17 7.81 8.73 16.98
CA LEU A 17 8.49 10.00 17.17
C LEU A 17 9.90 9.81 17.73
N GLN A 18 10.07 8.92 18.71
CA GLN A 18 11.36 8.60 19.31
C GLN A 18 12.31 7.96 18.29
N ALA A 19 11.84 7.02 17.48
CA ALA A 19 12.65 6.39 16.44
C ALA A 19 13.12 7.42 15.39
N CYS A 20 12.23 8.33 14.97
CA CYS A 20 12.58 9.41 14.03
C CYS A 20 13.60 10.38 14.63
N ALA A 21 13.41 10.77 15.90
CA ALA A 21 14.32 11.68 16.61
C ALA A 21 15.72 11.07 16.82
N ALA A 22 15.80 9.75 16.95
CA ALA A 22 17.08 9.03 17.02
C ALA A 22 17.81 9.01 15.67
N TYR A 23 17.08 9.05 14.55
CA TYR A 23 17.64 9.07 13.21
C TYR A 23 18.11 10.46 12.78
N THR A 24 17.32 11.50 13.06
CA THR A 24 17.63 12.89 12.65
C THR A 24 17.03 13.92 13.60
N LYS A 25 17.64 15.11 13.64
CA LYS A 25 17.11 16.25 14.39
C LYS A 25 15.90 16.91 13.72
N HIS A 26 15.76 16.75 12.40
CA HIS A 26 14.66 17.35 11.63
C HIS A 26 13.73 16.25 11.12
N ILE A 27 12.60 16.09 11.80
CA ILE A 27 11.62 15.04 11.48
C ILE A 27 10.69 15.55 10.38
N THR A 28 10.83 14.99 9.18
CA THR A 28 9.96 15.23 8.02
C THR A 28 9.04 14.04 7.77
N GLU A 29 8.04 14.19 6.90
CA GLU A 29 7.16 13.09 6.50
C GLU A 29 7.94 11.91 5.89
N ASP A 30 8.92 12.20 5.02
CA ASP A 30 9.76 11.17 4.38
C ASP A 30 10.51 10.34 5.43
N VAL A 31 11.14 11.01 6.40
CA VAL A 31 11.86 10.35 7.51
C VAL A 31 10.94 9.41 8.27
N VAL A 32 9.68 9.81 8.50
CA VAL A 32 8.73 8.99 9.24
C VAL A 32 8.39 7.72 8.46
N TYR A 33 8.15 7.81 7.15
CA TYR A 33 7.87 6.62 6.33
C TYR A 33 9.09 5.70 6.18
N ASP A 34 10.28 6.27 6.05
CA ASP A 34 11.53 5.51 5.93
C ASP A 34 11.85 4.75 7.22
N VAL A 35 11.74 5.41 8.37
CA VAL A 35 11.99 4.78 9.69
C VAL A 35 10.96 3.71 9.99
N MET A 36 9.71 3.91 9.57
CA MET A 36 8.62 2.98 9.84
C MET A 36 8.50 1.86 8.81
N MET A 37 9.30 1.87 7.73
CA MET A 37 9.25 0.89 6.65
C MET A 37 7.80 0.67 6.17
N GLN A 38 7.08 1.76 5.93
CA GLN A 38 5.70 1.72 5.44
C GLN A 38 5.60 2.36 4.06
N ALA A 39 4.76 1.76 3.21
CA ALA A 39 4.49 2.27 1.87
C ALA A 39 3.96 3.70 1.92
N ARG A 40 4.52 4.58 1.10
CA ARG A 40 4.05 5.96 1.04
C ARG A 40 2.72 6.00 0.29
N PRO A 41 1.69 6.69 0.81
CA PRO A 41 0.37 6.75 0.19
C PRO A 41 0.40 7.17 -1.29
N LYS A 42 1.30 8.09 -1.65
CA LYS A 42 1.44 8.61 -3.01
C LYS A 42 1.95 7.57 -4.00
N GLU A 43 2.88 6.72 -3.59
CA GLU A 43 3.45 5.68 -4.46
C GLU A 43 2.45 4.57 -4.72
N VAL A 44 1.70 4.18 -3.68
CA VAL A 44 0.60 3.22 -3.82
C VAL A 44 -0.53 3.78 -4.68
N GLU A 45 -0.89 5.06 -4.51
CA GLU A 45 -1.87 5.74 -5.35
C GLU A 45 -1.44 5.76 -6.84
N GLU A 46 -0.18 6.10 -7.11
CA GLU A 46 0.38 6.09 -8.47
C GLU A 46 0.37 4.69 -9.08
N MET A 47 0.81 3.68 -8.32
CA MET A 47 0.78 2.27 -8.72
C MET A 47 -0.63 1.81 -9.12
N LEU A 48 -1.64 2.07 -8.28
CA LEU A 48 -3.03 1.70 -8.54
C LEU A 48 -3.60 2.49 -9.73
N THR A 49 -3.20 3.74 -9.89
CA THR A 49 -3.61 4.58 -11.03
C THR A 49 -3.12 4.01 -12.36
N TYR A 50 -1.86 3.57 -12.45
CA TYR A 50 -1.35 2.91 -13.65
C TYR A 50 -2.08 1.60 -13.93
N ALA A 51 -2.34 0.79 -12.90
CA ALA A 51 -3.08 -0.46 -13.04
C ALA A 51 -4.49 -0.21 -13.61
N LEU A 52 -5.22 0.76 -13.05
CA LEU A 52 -6.57 1.14 -13.50
C LEU A 52 -6.57 1.71 -14.93
N LYS A 53 -5.51 2.41 -15.34
CA LYS A 53 -5.35 2.92 -16.72
C LYS A 53 -4.93 1.84 -17.72
N GLY A 54 -4.65 0.62 -17.26
CA GLY A 54 -4.24 -0.50 -18.09
C GLY A 54 -2.73 -0.61 -18.31
N ASP A 55 -1.93 0.27 -17.72
CA ASP A 55 -0.46 0.18 -17.76
C ASP A 55 0.04 -0.75 -16.63
N PHE A 56 -0.25 -2.04 -16.81
CA PHE A 56 0.10 -3.06 -15.83
C PHE A 56 1.62 -3.18 -15.60
N ALA A 57 2.42 -2.99 -16.65
CA ALA A 57 3.87 -3.10 -16.57
C ALA A 57 4.44 -2.04 -15.61
N ARG A 58 4.03 -0.78 -15.75
CA ARG A 58 4.47 0.27 -14.81
C ARG A 58 3.98 0.05 -13.39
N ALA A 59 2.72 -0.37 -13.22
CA ALA A 59 2.20 -0.69 -11.89
C ALA A 59 3.01 -1.81 -11.22
N ARG A 60 3.38 -2.85 -11.99
CA ARG A 60 4.23 -3.94 -11.54
C ARG A 60 5.64 -3.48 -11.18
N ASP A 61 6.24 -2.60 -11.98
CA ASP A 61 7.58 -2.07 -11.70
C ASP A 61 7.61 -1.28 -10.39
N ILE A 62 6.57 -0.49 -10.10
CA ILE A 62 6.42 0.22 -8.81
C ILE A 62 6.25 -0.78 -7.67
N LEU A 63 5.39 -1.79 -7.82
CA LEU A 63 5.23 -2.83 -6.80
C LEU A 63 6.57 -3.53 -6.48
N GLN A 64 7.34 -3.88 -7.50
CA GLN A 64 8.65 -4.49 -7.32
C GLN A 64 9.65 -3.54 -6.67
N HIS A 65 9.59 -2.24 -6.97
CA HIS A 65 10.38 -1.23 -6.26
C HIS A 65 10.08 -1.23 -4.76
N LEU A 66 8.79 -1.14 -4.39
CA LEU A 66 8.33 -1.13 -3.00
C LEU A 66 8.77 -2.39 -2.23
N LEU A 67 8.59 -3.58 -2.82
CA LEU A 67 8.92 -4.84 -2.13
C LEU A 67 10.42 -5.16 -2.13
N LEU A 68 11.10 -5.01 -3.26
CA LEU A 68 12.47 -5.53 -3.43
C LEU A 68 13.56 -4.50 -3.14
N ARG A 69 13.29 -3.22 -3.39
CA ARG A 69 14.29 -2.15 -3.18
C ARG A 69 14.09 -1.44 -1.86
N GLU A 70 12.85 -1.10 -1.53
CA GLU A 70 12.55 -0.45 -0.24
C GLU A 70 12.37 -1.48 0.89
N GLY A 71 12.20 -2.75 0.55
CA GLY A 71 12.13 -3.84 1.54
C GLY A 71 10.83 -3.83 2.34
N LEU A 72 9.77 -3.22 1.81
CA LEU A 72 8.46 -3.19 2.46
C LEU A 72 7.84 -4.59 2.46
N SER A 73 7.12 -4.91 3.54
CA SER A 73 6.40 -6.18 3.61
C SER A 73 5.16 -6.17 2.71
N GLY A 74 4.79 -7.34 2.17
CA GLY A 74 3.54 -7.46 1.42
C GLY A 74 2.31 -7.08 2.25
N ALA A 75 2.35 -7.37 3.56
CA ALA A 75 1.31 -7.00 4.52
C ALA A 75 1.16 -5.48 4.69
N ASP A 76 2.25 -4.72 4.68
CA ASP A 76 2.18 -3.25 4.76
C ASP A 76 1.64 -2.66 3.44
N VAL A 77 2.10 -3.18 2.31
CA VAL A 77 1.63 -2.74 0.98
C VAL A 77 0.14 -3.02 0.81
N ILE A 78 -0.36 -4.20 1.16
CA ILE A 78 -1.78 -4.54 1.01
C ILE A 78 -2.70 -3.70 1.90
N LYS A 79 -2.25 -3.37 3.13
CA LYS A 79 -2.98 -2.47 4.03
C LYS A 79 -3.10 -1.07 3.45
N GLU A 80 -2.03 -0.55 2.85
CA GLU A 80 -2.09 0.75 2.18
C GLU A 80 -2.97 0.69 0.92
N ILE A 81 -2.89 -0.38 0.12
CA ILE A 81 -3.80 -0.60 -1.01
C ILE A 81 -5.27 -0.53 -0.54
N HIS A 82 -5.61 -1.22 0.55
CA HIS A 82 -6.96 -1.21 1.11
C HIS A 82 -7.44 0.21 1.46
N ARG A 83 -6.58 1.04 2.08
CA ARG A 83 -6.90 2.45 2.36
C ARG A 83 -7.14 3.26 1.09
N GLN A 84 -6.36 3.00 0.04
CA GLN A 84 -6.46 3.72 -1.22
C GLN A 84 -7.71 3.36 -2.02
N ILE A 85 -8.24 2.13 -1.89
CA ILE A 85 -9.47 1.70 -2.58
C ILE A 85 -10.65 2.67 -2.31
N PHE A 86 -10.78 3.18 -1.08
CA PHE A 86 -11.86 4.11 -0.73
C PHE A 86 -11.71 5.52 -1.30
N LYS A 87 -10.51 5.88 -1.78
CA LYS A 87 -10.25 7.16 -2.44
C LYS A 87 -10.41 7.09 -3.96
N LEU A 88 -10.59 5.89 -4.52
CA LEU A 88 -10.74 5.71 -5.96
C LEU A 88 -12.09 6.22 -6.47
N ASP A 89 -12.04 6.95 -7.57
CA ASP A 89 -13.19 7.38 -8.35
C ASP A 89 -13.67 6.27 -9.30
N ILE A 90 -14.37 5.28 -8.71
CA ILE A 90 -14.95 4.11 -9.38
C ILE A 90 -16.39 3.85 -8.89
N PRO A 91 -17.21 3.13 -9.68
CA PRO A 91 -18.54 2.70 -9.24
C PRO A 91 -18.47 1.91 -7.93
N GLU A 92 -19.50 2.05 -7.09
CA GLU A 92 -19.56 1.41 -5.77
C GLU A 92 -19.46 -0.11 -5.84
N GLU A 93 -20.13 -0.74 -6.82
CA GLU A 93 -20.08 -2.19 -7.01
C GLU A 93 -18.66 -2.70 -7.28
N GLU A 94 -17.90 -2.01 -8.13
CA GLU A 94 -16.51 -2.38 -8.41
C GLU A 94 -15.60 -2.06 -7.21
N ARG A 95 -15.91 -1.03 -6.41
CA ARG A 95 -15.20 -0.77 -5.14
C ARG A 95 -15.39 -1.92 -4.16
N VAL A 96 -16.62 -2.38 -3.95
CA VAL A 96 -16.95 -3.52 -3.08
C VAL A 96 -16.20 -4.77 -3.54
N ARG A 97 -16.17 -5.02 -4.85
CA ARG A 97 -15.43 -6.15 -5.43
C ARG A 97 -13.92 -6.06 -5.19
N LEU A 98 -13.33 -4.86 -5.28
CA LEU A 98 -11.91 -4.68 -4.96
C LEU A 98 -11.62 -4.88 -3.47
N VAL A 99 -12.51 -4.44 -2.58
CA VAL A 99 -12.39 -4.68 -1.13
C VAL A 99 -12.42 -6.19 -0.83
N GLU A 100 -13.37 -6.92 -1.40
CA GLU A 100 -13.45 -8.38 -1.27
C GLU A 100 -12.15 -9.05 -1.74
N LYS A 101 -11.66 -8.66 -2.92
CA LYS A 101 -10.40 -9.20 -3.45
C LYS A 101 -9.21 -8.86 -2.57
N CYS A 102 -9.12 -7.63 -2.08
CA CYS A 102 -8.05 -7.23 -1.17
C CYS A 102 -7.98 -8.14 0.06
N GLY A 103 -9.12 -8.43 0.69
CA GLY A 103 -9.17 -9.35 1.84
C GLY A 103 -8.80 -10.79 1.48
N GLU A 104 -9.21 -11.29 0.32
CA GLU A 104 -8.82 -12.61 -0.16
C GLU A 104 -7.29 -12.74 -0.35
N TYR A 105 -6.65 -11.72 -0.94
CA TYR A 105 -5.21 -11.72 -1.13
C TYR A 105 -4.42 -11.49 0.17
N GLU A 106 -4.94 -10.67 1.09
CA GLU A 106 -4.37 -10.50 2.44
C GLU A 106 -4.35 -11.83 3.18
N PHE A 107 -5.48 -12.54 3.19
CA PHE A 107 -5.55 -13.88 3.79
C PHE A 107 -4.53 -14.85 3.17
N ARG A 108 -4.36 -14.85 1.85
CA ARG A 108 -3.37 -15.72 1.19
C ARG A 108 -1.94 -15.38 1.60
N ILE A 109 -1.61 -14.09 1.69
CA ILE A 109 -0.30 -13.61 2.17
C ILE A 109 -0.07 -14.09 3.61
N ASP A 110 -1.05 -13.90 4.50
CA ASP A 110 -0.97 -14.34 5.90
C ASP A 110 -0.79 -15.86 6.03
N MET A 111 -1.35 -16.64 5.11
CA MET A 111 -1.18 -18.09 5.03
C MET A 111 0.16 -18.53 4.42
N GLY A 112 1.07 -17.60 4.14
CA GLY A 112 2.42 -17.86 3.65
C GLY A 112 2.52 -17.98 2.12
N ALA A 113 1.52 -17.51 1.37
CA ALA A 113 1.67 -17.40 -0.08
C ALA A 113 2.74 -16.36 -0.44
N ASN A 114 3.35 -16.50 -1.62
CA ASN A 114 4.35 -15.55 -2.08
C ASN A 114 3.74 -14.16 -2.30
N GLU A 115 4.23 -13.18 -1.55
CA GLU A 115 3.70 -11.80 -1.51
C GLU A 115 3.70 -11.13 -2.88
N LEU A 116 4.82 -11.19 -3.61
CA LEU A 116 4.95 -10.56 -4.92
C LEU A 116 3.92 -11.14 -5.91
N ILE A 117 3.77 -12.47 -5.97
CA ILE A 117 2.81 -13.13 -6.86
C ILE A 117 1.37 -12.74 -6.49
N GLN A 118 1.03 -12.72 -5.20
CA GLN A 118 -0.32 -12.35 -4.75
C GLN A 118 -0.64 -10.88 -5.03
N LEU A 119 0.32 -9.97 -4.81
CA LEU A 119 0.13 -8.55 -5.06
C LEU A 119 0.08 -8.22 -6.55
N GLU A 120 0.87 -8.90 -7.40
CA GLU A 120 0.75 -8.80 -8.87
C GLU A 120 -0.62 -9.30 -9.35
N ALA A 121 -1.14 -10.39 -8.76
CA ALA A 121 -2.47 -10.91 -9.06
C ALA A 121 -3.59 -9.96 -8.59
N LEU A 122 -3.40 -9.28 -7.45
CA LEU A 122 -4.29 -8.22 -6.99
C LEU A 122 -4.27 -7.02 -7.95
N LEU A 123 -3.10 -6.54 -8.39
CA LEU A 123 -2.98 -5.48 -9.41
C LEU A 123 -3.71 -5.83 -10.70
N ALA A 124 -3.71 -7.11 -11.10
CA ALA A 124 -4.47 -7.56 -12.26
C ALA A 124 -5.99 -7.38 -12.07
N GLN A 125 -6.51 -7.53 -10.85
CA GLN A 125 -7.92 -7.23 -10.54
C GLN A 125 -8.23 -5.75 -10.75
N PHE A 126 -7.34 -4.83 -10.32
CA PHE A 126 -7.51 -3.40 -10.56
C PHE A 126 -7.56 -3.08 -12.06
N LEU A 127 -6.71 -3.70 -12.87
CA LEU A 127 -6.76 -3.53 -14.32
C LEU A 127 -8.08 -4.00 -14.93
N LEU A 128 -8.61 -5.14 -14.47
CA LEU A 128 -9.89 -5.66 -14.96
C LEU A 128 -11.05 -4.72 -14.62
N VAL A 129 -11.01 -4.05 -13.47
CA VAL A 129 -11.97 -2.99 -13.11
C VAL A 129 -11.81 -1.78 -14.03
N GLY A 130 -10.57 -1.34 -14.25
CA GLY A 130 -10.26 -0.20 -15.11
C GLY A 130 -10.74 -0.35 -16.56
N ARG A 131 -10.67 -1.58 -17.10
CA ARG A 131 -11.14 -1.91 -18.47
C ARG A 131 -12.65 -1.95 -18.65
N LYS A 132 -13.44 -1.98 -17.57
CA LYS A 132 -14.91 -1.98 -17.64
C LYS A 132 -15.53 -0.58 -17.71
N LYS A 133 -14.73 0.47 -17.51
CA LYS A 133 -15.12 1.85 -17.79
C LYS A 133 -15.23 2.07 -19.29
#